data_AF-A0A935DAD1-F1
#
_entry.id   AF-A0A935DAD1-F1
#
_cell.length_a   1.000
_cell.length_b   1.000
_cell.length_c   1.000
_cell.angle_alpha   90.00
_cell.angle_beta   90.00
_cell.angle_gamma   90.00
#
_symmetry.space_group_name_H-M   'P 1'
#
loop_
_entity.id
_entity.type
_entity.pdbx_description
1 polymer ?
#
loop_
_entity_poly.entity_id
_entity_poly.type
_entity_poly.pdbx_seq_one_letter_code
_entity_poly.pdbx_strand_id
1 'polypeptide(L)'
;MAGRRFIIFSILVCGILLGAAREFMFLNLNYQIDFVANNRADNYAHSLFQGWVVGAKLSTLIFLKWGLAFAFAGSMCILSILLLHQLFGDHRYAKFTVIGFILCGVVATIFHFLSLKVPAFEGVSIKLLHLIQYPVLLFFVWAGAGLVKPGIFR
;
A
#
# COMPACT_ATOMS: atom_id res chain seq x y z
N MET A 1 10.25 19.27 -21.86
CA MET A 1 10.53 19.34 -20.40
C MET A 1 9.28 19.56 -19.53
N ALA A 2 8.34 20.42 -19.94
CA ALA A 2 7.10 20.67 -19.15
C ALA A 2 6.22 19.42 -18.97
N GLY A 3 6.00 18.62 -20.02
CA GLY A 3 5.17 17.40 -19.93
C GLY A 3 5.68 16.36 -18.93
N ARG A 4 6.99 16.14 -18.86
CA ARG A 4 7.61 15.19 -17.92
C ARG A 4 7.40 15.59 -16.46
N ARG A 5 7.52 16.88 -16.14
CA ARG A 5 7.26 17.42 -14.79
C ARG A 5 5.80 17.25 -14.41
N PHE A 6 4.88 17.49 -15.34
CA PHE A 6 3.45 17.28 -15.12
C PHE A 6 3.10 15.81 -14.85
N ILE A 7 3.70 14.87 -15.58
CA ILE A 7 3.48 13.43 -15.35
C ILE A 7 4.01 13.03 -13.96
N ILE A 8 5.22 13.44 -13.59
CA ILE A 8 5.79 13.17 -12.25
C ILE A 8 4.85 13.70 -11.15
N PHE A 9 4.40 14.95 -11.27
CA PHE A 9 3.45 15.55 -10.34
C PHE A 9 2.15 14.74 -10.25
N SER A 10 1.59 14.34 -11.41
CA SER A 10 0.37 13.53 -11.47
C SER A 10 0.53 12.19 -10.77
N ILE A 11 1.67 11.51 -10.95
CA ILE A 11 1.97 10.24 -10.26
C ILE A 11 1.99 10.43 -8.74
N LEU A 12 2.62 11.51 -8.26
CA LEU A 12 2.67 11.82 -6.82
C LEU A 12 1.29 12.13 -6.25
N VAL A 13 0.47 12.92 -6.95
CA VAL A 13 -0.91 13.21 -6.57
C VAL A 13 -1.74 11.93 -6.54
N CYS A 14 -1.66 11.08 -7.57
CA CYS A 14 -2.31 9.78 -7.59
C CYS A 14 -1.89 8.91 -6.40
N GLY A 15 -0.60 8.91 -6.04
CA GLY A 15 -0.11 8.23 -4.85
C GLY A 15 -0.77 8.74 -3.56
N ILE A 16 -0.83 10.06 -3.36
CA ILE A 16 -1.48 10.67 -2.19
C ILE A 16 -2.96 10.27 -2.11
N LEU A 17 -3.69 10.40 -3.23
CA LEU A 17 -5.10 10.02 -3.30
C LEU A 17 -5.31 8.54 -3.01
N LEU A 18 -4.45 7.68 -3.56
CA LEU A 18 -4.45 6.25 -3.29
C LEU A 18 -4.18 5.96 -1.81
N GLY A 19 -3.25 6.68 -1.17
CA GLY A 19 -2.96 6.58 0.25
C GLY A 19 -4.14 7.01 1.14
N ALA A 20 -4.82 8.09 0.77
CA ALA A 20 -6.03 8.54 1.48
C ALA A 20 -7.17 7.52 1.35
N ALA A 21 -7.40 7.00 0.14
CA ALA A 21 -8.38 5.95 -0.11
C ALA A 21 -8.05 4.67 0.69
N ARG A 22 -6.77 4.29 0.72
CA ARG A 22 -6.26 3.17 1.52
C ARG A 22 -6.62 3.34 3.00
N GLU A 23 -6.31 4.49 3.58
CA GLU A 23 -6.57 4.74 5.00
C GLU A 23 -8.08 4.68 5.31
N PHE A 24 -8.90 5.32 4.48
CA PHE A 24 -10.35 5.25 4.58
C PHE A 24 -10.84 3.79 4.53
N MET A 25 -10.39 3.00 3.56
CA MET A 25 -10.85 1.62 3.39
C MET A 25 -10.42 0.72 4.56
N PHE A 26 -9.15 0.79 4.99
CA PHE A 26 -8.65 -0.10 6.05
C PHE A 26 -9.17 0.25 7.43
N LEU A 27 -9.33 1.55 7.75
CA LEU A 27 -9.90 1.98 9.01
C LEU A 27 -11.34 1.45 9.16
N ASN A 28 -12.18 1.68 8.15
CA ASN A 28 -13.57 1.25 8.15
C ASN A 28 -13.72 -0.27 8.10
N LEU A 29 -12.88 -0.96 7.34
CA LEU A 29 -12.89 -2.42 7.30
C LEU A 29 -12.48 -3.03 8.64
N ASN A 30 -11.51 -2.45 9.35
CA ASN A 30 -11.13 -2.92 10.68
C ASN A 30 -12.26 -2.71 11.69
N TYR A 31 -12.98 -1.58 11.64
CA TYR A 31 -14.17 -1.38 12.48
C TYR A 31 -15.27 -2.40 12.18
N GLN A 32 -15.54 -2.68 10.90
CA GLN A 32 -16.53 -3.70 10.52
C GLN A 32 -16.10 -5.11 10.99
N ILE A 33 -14.82 -5.45 10.85
CA ILE A 33 -14.28 -6.73 11.33
C ILE A 33 -14.41 -6.84 12.84
N ASP A 34 -14.06 -5.81 13.61
CA ASP A 34 -14.22 -5.82 15.08
C ASP A 34 -15.68 -5.98 15.48
N PHE A 35 -16.58 -5.23 14.82
CA PHE A 35 -18.02 -5.30 15.06
C PHE A 35 -18.56 -6.73 14.89
N VAL A 36 -18.23 -7.39 13.77
CA VAL A 36 -18.69 -8.75 13.48
C VAL A 36 -17.98 -9.80 14.33
N ALA A 37 -16.66 -9.68 14.53
CA ALA A 37 -15.88 -10.68 15.25
C ALA A 37 -16.20 -10.71 16.75
N ASN A 38 -16.48 -9.54 17.34
CA ASN A 38 -16.71 -9.38 18.78
C ASN A 38 -18.18 -9.14 19.15
N ASN A 39 -19.12 -9.25 18.19
CA ASN A 39 -20.54 -8.98 18.38
C ASN A 39 -20.80 -7.65 19.12
N ARG A 40 -20.12 -6.58 18.71
CA ARG A 40 -20.24 -5.26 19.36
C ARG A 40 -21.65 -4.71 19.18
N ALA A 41 -22.10 -3.90 20.13
CA ALA A 41 -23.37 -3.17 20.01
C ALA A 41 -23.31 -2.07 18.94
N ASP A 42 -22.15 -1.40 18.84
CA ASP A 42 -21.94 -0.24 17.96
C ASP A 42 -20.89 -0.52 16.89
N ASN A 43 -21.11 0.03 15.69
CA ASN A 43 -20.19 -0.03 14.57
C ASN A 43 -19.71 1.37 14.17
N TYR A 44 -18.41 1.61 14.33
CA TYR A 44 -17.78 2.90 14.03
C TYR A 44 -17.35 3.07 12.56
N ALA A 45 -17.62 2.07 11.70
CA ALA A 45 -17.39 2.23 10.26
C ALA A 45 -18.28 3.33 9.68
N HIS A 46 -17.73 4.15 8.80
CA HIS A 46 -18.42 5.21 8.09
C HIS A 46 -19.59 4.64 7.26
N SER A 47 -20.74 5.34 7.27
CA SER A 47 -21.99 4.88 6.64
C SER A 47 -21.84 4.53 5.15
N LEU A 48 -21.08 5.33 4.40
CA LEU A 48 -20.73 5.03 3.00
C LEU A 48 -20.07 3.65 2.83
N PHE A 49 -19.14 3.30 3.71
CA PHE A 49 -18.47 2.00 3.66
C PHE A 49 -19.42 0.88 4.11
N GLN A 50 -20.21 1.13 5.15
CA GLN A 50 -21.22 0.17 5.64
C GLN A 50 -22.18 -0.24 4.52
N GLY A 51 -22.59 0.70 3.65
CA GLY A 51 -23.44 0.39 2.49
C GLY A 51 -22.89 -0.71 1.56
N TRP A 52 -21.59 -0.99 1.59
CA TRP A 52 -20.96 -2.04 0.78
C TRP A 52 -20.77 -3.37 1.50
N VAL A 53 -20.73 -3.37 2.84
CA VAL A 53 -20.28 -4.53 3.63
C VAL A 53 -21.26 -4.98 4.71
N VAL A 54 -22.37 -4.26 4.92
CA VAL A 54 -23.41 -4.66 5.87
C VAL A 54 -23.92 -6.05 5.54
N GLY A 55 -24.02 -6.90 6.55
CA GLY A 55 -24.42 -8.31 6.41
C GLY A 55 -23.32 -9.24 5.88
N ALA A 56 -22.13 -8.73 5.54
CA ALA A 56 -21.01 -9.57 5.16
C ALA A 56 -20.52 -10.42 6.34
N LYS A 57 -20.16 -11.67 6.05
CA LYS A 57 -19.57 -12.60 7.03
C LYS A 57 -18.13 -12.20 7.33
N LEU A 58 -17.65 -12.58 8.52
CA LEU A 58 -16.27 -12.32 8.97
C LEU A 58 -15.23 -12.82 7.96
N SER A 59 -15.41 -14.02 7.39
CA SER A 59 -14.49 -14.58 6.39
C SER A 59 -14.41 -13.72 5.12
N THR A 60 -15.54 -13.18 4.64
CA THR A 60 -15.59 -12.28 3.49
C THR A 60 -14.84 -10.97 3.77
N LEU A 61 -15.00 -10.41 4.98
CA LEU A 61 -14.31 -9.18 5.38
C LEU A 61 -12.80 -9.39 5.48
N ILE A 62 -12.35 -10.51 6.03
CA ILE A 62 -10.93 -10.88 6.08
C ILE A 62 -10.37 -11.06 4.67
N PHE A 63 -11.09 -11.75 3.79
CA PHE A 63 -10.68 -11.90 2.40
C PHE A 63 -10.57 -10.54 1.69
N LEU A 64 -11.56 -9.66 1.87
CA LEU A 64 -11.54 -8.31 1.34
C LEU A 64 -10.33 -7.51 1.85
N LYS A 65 -9.98 -7.65 3.13
CA LYS A 65 -8.81 -6.97 3.73
C LYS A 65 -7.52 -7.35 3.03
N TRP A 66 -7.31 -8.65 2.79
CA TRP A 66 -6.15 -9.14 2.07
C TRP A 66 -6.19 -8.75 0.59
N GLY A 67 -7.35 -8.86 -0.07
CA GLY A 67 -7.52 -8.44 -1.46
C GLY A 67 -7.17 -6.96 -1.67
N LEU A 68 -7.67 -6.07 -0.80
CA LEU A 68 -7.32 -4.66 -0.79
C LEU A 68 -5.82 -4.47 -0.53
N ALA A 69 -5.24 -5.23 0.40
CA ALA A 69 -3.81 -5.11 0.70
C ALA A 69 -2.93 -5.40 -0.53
N PHE A 70 -3.26 -6.45 -1.29
CA PHE A 70 -2.59 -6.76 -2.55
C PHE A 70 -2.84 -5.69 -3.61
N ALA A 71 -4.08 -5.22 -3.75
CA ALA A 71 -4.43 -4.19 -4.73
C ALA A 71 -3.69 -2.86 -4.49
N PHE A 72 -3.62 -2.40 -3.24
CA PHE A 72 -2.90 -1.18 -2.88
C PHE A 72 -1.39 -1.34 -3.04
N ALA A 73 -0.81 -2.47 -2.60
CA ALA A 73 0.62 -2.73 -2.78
C ALA A 73 0.99 -2.81 -4.28
N GLY A 74 0.19 -3.50 -5.10
CA GLY A 74 0.38 -3.59 -6.54
C GLY A 74 0.28 -2.23 -7.23
N SER A 75 -0.73 -1.43 -6.88
CA SER A 75 -0.91 -0.07 -7.39
C SER A 75 0.27 0.83 -7.03
N MET A 76 0.75 0.75 -5.79
CA MET A 76 1.93 1.52 -5.35
C MET A 76 3.21 1.07 -6.06
N CYS A 77 3.36 -0.23 -6.33
CA CYS A 77 4.47 -0.76 -7.13
C CYS A 77 4.44 -0.20 -8.56
N ILE A 78 3.28 -0.20 -9.21
CA ILE A 78 3.09 0.36 -10.56
C ILE A 78 3.44 1.84 -10.56
N LEU A 79 2.91 2.63 -9.62
CA LEU A 79 3.24 4.06 -9.50
C LEU A 79 4.73 4.29 -9.28
N SER A 80 5.39 3.45 -8.48
CA SER A 80 6.85 3.53 -8.23
C SER A 80 7.65 3.27 -9.51
N ILE A 81 7.25 2.26 -10.30
CA ILE A 81 7.89 1.95 -11.58
C ILE A 81 7.70 3.08 -12.58
N LEU A 82 6.46 3.60 -12.70
CA LEU A 82 6.16 4.73 -13.57
C LEU A 82 6.97 5.97 -13.17
N LEU A 83 7.08 6.25 -11.87
CA LEU A 83 7.88 7.36 -11.36
C LEU A 83 9.35 7.19 -11.70
N LEU A 84 9.93 6.00 -11.48
CA LEU A 84 11.32 5.70 -11.82
C LEU A 84 11.59 5.82 -13.32
N HIS A 85 10.68 5.32 -14.16
CA HIS A 85 10.76 5.50 -15.61
C HIS A 85 10.75 6.98 -15.98
N GLN A 86 9.88 7.78 -15.35
CA GLN A 86 9.85 9.22 -15.56
C GLN A 86 11.03 9.96 -14.92
N LEU A 87 11.83 9.38 -14.02
CA LEU A 87 13.00 10.03 -13.41
C LEU A 87 14.31 9.66 -14.11
N PHE A 88 14.44 8.42 -14.59
CA PHE A 88 15.66 7.90 -15.19
C PHE A 88 15.56 7.61 -16.70
N GLY A 89 14.34 7.56 -17.26
CA GLY A 89 14.10 7.31 -18.68
C GLY A 89 14.23 5.84 -19.11
N ASP A 90 14.40 4.91 -18.17
CA ASP A 90 14.59 3.48 -18.43
C ASP A 90 13.83 2.62 -17.39
N HIS A 91 13.56 1.37 -17.74
CA HIS A 91 12.93 0.34 -16.91
C HIS A 91 13.92 -0.53 -16.13
N ARG A 92 15.24 -0.26 -16.18
CA ARG A 92 16.27 -1.02 -15.43
C ARG A 92 15.91 -1.24 -13.95
N TYR A 93 15.33 -0.22 -13.31
CA TYR A 93 14.95 -0.27 -11.90
C TYR A 93 13.60 -0.96 -11.64
N ALA A 94 12.81 -1.27 -12.68
CA ALA A 94 11.50 -1.90 -12.52
C ALA A 94 11.63 -3.29 -11.89
N LYS A 95 12.58 -4.11 -12.37
CA LYS A 95 12.82 -5.45 -11.80
C LYS A 95 13.19 -5.39 -10.32
N PHE A 96 14.10 -4.48 -9.94
CA PHE A 96 14.49 -4.31 -8.54
C PHE A 96 13.35 -3.80 -7.67
N THR A 97 12.52 -2.91 -8.20
CA THR A 97 11.32 -2.42 -7.52
C THR A 97 10.34 -3.56 -7.25
N VAL A 98 10.01 -4.35 -8.27
CA VAL A 98 9.12 -5.52 -8.12
C VAL A 98 9.68 -6.52 -7.11
N ILE A 99 10.97 -6.86 -7.20
CA ILE A 99 11.63 -7.77 -6.25
C ILE A 99 11.53 -7.22 -4.82
N GLY A 100 11.80 -5.93 -4.61
CA GLY A 100 11.69 -5.29 -3.29
C GLY A 100 10.28 -5.39 -2.71
N PHE A 101 9.25 -5.09 -3.51
CA PHE A 101 7.85 -5.23 -3.11
C PHE A 101 7.48 -6.68 -2.77
N ILE A 102 7.88 -7.64 -3.61
CA ILE A 102 7.63 -9.07 -3.37
C ILE A 102 8.32 -9.52 -2.09
N LEU A 103 9.59 -9.17 -1.89
CA LEU A 103 10.33 -9.53 -0.67
C LEU A 103 9.66 -8.96 0.57
N CYS A 104 9.30 -7.68 0.56
CA CYS A 104 8.57 -7.07 1.67
C CYS A 104 7.23 -7.77 1.95
N GLY A 105 6.47 -8.09 0.90
CA GLY A 105 5.19 -8.81 1.01
C GLY A 105 5.36 -10.24 1.56
N VAL A 106 6.37 -10.97 1.08
CA VAL A 106 6.70 -12.32 1.56
C VAL A 106 7.10 -12.26 3.03
N VAL A 107 8.00 -11.36 3.42
CA VAL A 107 8.44 -11.21 4.81
C VAL A 107 7.27 -10.79 5.71
N ALA A 108 6.43 -9.86 5.28
CA ALA A 108 5.21 -9.49 6.00
C ALA A 108 4.29 -10.69 6.20
N THR A 109 4.11 -11.53 5.18
CA THR A 109 3.28 -12.74 5.22
C THR A 109 3.87 -13.79 6.16
N ILE A 110 5.19 -14.00 6.14
CA ILE A 110 5.89 -14.88 7.08
C ILE A 110 5.64 -14.43 8.52
N PHE A 111 5.80 -13.13 8.81
CA PHE A 111 5.52 -12.59 10.14
C PHE A 111 4.05 -12.70 10.54
N HIS A 112 3.12 -12.58 9.59
CA HIS A 112 1.70 -12.82 9.87
C HIS A 112 1.47 -14.26 10.33
N PHE A 113 2.02 -15.26 9.64
CA PHE A 113 1.88 -16.65 10.06
C PHE A 113 2.60 -16.95 11.38
N LEU A 114 3.77 -16.36 11.61
CA LEU A 114 4.47 -16.47 12.90
C LEU A 114 3.69 -15.81 14.03
N SER A 115 2.90 -14.77 13.74
CA SER A 115 2.08 -14.09 14.76
C SER A 115 1.01 -14.98 15.39
N LEU A 116 0.58 -16.03 14.68
CA LEU A 116 -0.33 -17.05 15.21
C LEU A 116 0.24 -17.79 16.43
N LYS A 117 1.58 -17.83 16.56
CA LYS A 117 2.29 -18.42 17.71
C LYS A 117 2.89 -17.38 18.64
N VAL A 118 3.39 -16.27 18.08
CA VAL A 118 4.08 -15.21 18.81
C VAL A 118 3.44 -13.86 18.43
N PRO A 119 2.43 -13.39 19.20
CA PRO A 119 1.63 -12.20 18.85
C PRO A 119 2.43 -10.93 18.55
N ALA A 120 3.63 -10.78 19.13
CA ALA A 120 4.52 -9.65 18.88
C ALA A 120 4.88 -9.44 17.39
N PHE A 121 4.84 -10.50 16.56
CA PHE A 121 5.12 -10.38 15.12
C PHE A 121 3.99 -9.76 14.30
N GLU A 122 2.77 -9.66 14.83
CA GLU A 122 1.64 -9.05 14.13
C GLU A 122 1.96 -7.59 13.77
N GLY A 123 2.49 -6.82 14.73
CA GLY A 123 2.87 -5.43 14.50
C GLY A 123 3.97 -5.26 13.43
N VAL A 124 4.91 -6.20 13.34
CA VAL A 124 5.98 -6.19 12.32
C VAL A 124 5.39 -6.46 10.93
N SER A 125 4.54 -7.48 10.82
CA SER A 125 3.83 -7.81 9.59
C SER A 125 3.04 -6.62 9.04
N ILE A 126 2.24 -5.99 9.91
CA ILE A 126 1.41 -4.83 9.55
C ILE A 126 2.28 -3.66 9.08
N LYS A 127 3.35 -3.32 9.81
CA LYS A 127 4.25 -2.21 9.44
C LYS A 127 4.95 -2.44 8.11
N LEU A 128 5.40 -3.66 7.82
CA LEU A 128 6.02 -4.00 6.54
C LEU A 128 5.02 -3.89 5.38
N LEU A 129 3.79 -4.35 5.60
CA LEU A 129 2.74 -4.25 4.59
C LEU A 129 2.33 -2.79 4.35
N HIS A 130 2.28 -1.98 5.41
CA HIS A 130 2.06 -0.53 5.30
C HIS A 130 3.18 0.14 4.52
N LEU A 131 4.45 -0.19 4.77
CA LEU A 131 5.59 0.42 4.08
C LEU A 131 5.44 0.41 2.55
N ILE A 132 4.96 -0.70 1.99
CA ILE A 132 4.78 -0.86 0.53
C ILE A 132 3.44 -0.36 -0.01
N GLN A 133 2.52 0.06 0.87
CA GLN A 133 1.21 0.62 0.48
C GLN A 133 1.14 2.14 0.62
N TYR A 134 2.02 2.76 1.42
CA TYR A 134 1.95 4.18 1.71
C TYR A 134 2.62 5.04 0.62
N PRO A 135 2.06 6.21 0.31
CA PRO A 135 2.60 7.10 -0.72
C PRO A 135 3.96 7.70 -0.37
N VAL A 136 4.36 7.64 0.89
CA VAL A 136 5.69 8.07 1.36
C VAL A 136 6.82 7.41 0.57
N LEU A 137 6.61 6.18 0.09
CA LEU A 137 7.57 5.48 -0.76
C LEU A 137 7.86 6.25 -2.06
N LEU A 138 6.83 6.80 -2.71
CA LEU A 138 7.00 7.60 -3.93
C LEU A 138 7.79 8.88 -3.64
N PHE A 139 7.57 9.49 -2.48
CA PHE A 139 8.35 10.64 -2.05
C PHE A 139 9.83 10.28 -1.87
N PHE A 140 10.14 9.14 -1.24
CA PHE A 140 11.53 8.68 -1.11
C PHE A 140 12.17 8.37 -2.46
N VAL A 141 11.45 7.76 -3.39
CA VAL A 141 11.92 7.52 -4.76
C VAL A 141 12.24 8.85 -5.46
N TRP A 142 11.33 9.82 -5.38
CA TRP A 142 11.50 11.14 -5.98
C TRP A 142 12.67 11.91 -5.37
N ALA A 143 12.74 11.98 -4.03
CA ALA A 143 13.81 12.67 -3.31
C ALA A 143 15.17 12.00 -3.55
N GLY A 144 15.23 10.67 -3.51
CA GLY A 144 16.43 9.88 -3.77
C GLY A 144 16.98 10.10 -5.18
N ALA A 145 16.10 10.22 -6.19
CA ALA A 145 16.53 10.55 -7.54
C ALA A 145 17.16 11.95 -7.64
N GLY A 146 16.71 12.91 -6.82
CA GLY A 146 17.32 14.24 -6.73
C GLY A 146 18.74 14.25 -6.16
N LEU A 147 19.14 13.21 -5.43
CA LEU A 147 20.49 13.04 -4.87
C LEU A 147 21.48 12.41 -5.86
N VAL A 148 21.00 11.82 -6.95
CA VAL A 148 21.84 11.21 -7.98
C VAL A 148 22.42 12.33 -8.86
N LYS A 149 23.76 12.49 -8.85
CA LYS A 149 24.44 13.48 -9.69
C LYS A 149 24.07 13.29 -11.18
N PRO A 150 23.73 14.36 -11.91
CA PRO A 150 23.50 14.28 -13.35
C PRO A 150 24.80 13.87 -14.05
N GLY A 151 24.87 12.62 -14.54
CA GLY A 151 26.01 12.10 -15.28
C GLY A 151 26.37 10.63 -15.01
N ILE A 152 25.86 10.02 -13.94
CA ILE A 152 26.22 8.64 -13.56
C ILE A 152 25.48 7.55 -14.36
N PHE A 153 24.36 7.90 -15.02
CA PHE A 153 23.49 6.94 -15.71
C PHE A 153 23.20 7.28 -17.19
N ARG A 154 24.13 7.98 -17.87
CA ARG A 154 24.09 8.04 -19.34
C ARG A 154 24.69 6.77 -19.93
#